data_AF-A0A834CRD8-F1
#
_entry.id   AF-A0A834CRD8-F1
#
_cell.length_a   1.000
_cell.length_b   1.000
_cell.length_c   1.000
_cell.angle_alpha   90.00
_cell.angle_beta   90.00
_cell.angle_gamma   90.00
#
_symmetry.space_group_name_H-M   'P 1'
#
loop_
_entity.id
_entity.type
_entity.pdbx_description
1 polymer ?
#
loop_
_entity_poly.entity_id
_entity_poly.type
_entity_poly.pdbx_seq_one_letter_code
_entity_poly.pdbx_strand_id
1 'polypeptide(L)'
;MQPWFCQSLKWLHIGMSRDVFDVEYFIHQMNGFIKVVKELPSEFASKEPFQVDCSKRKGQFDYVESVLPSLLEHRYISITPAMSQRRDRYPQNAKAALCQACYNALRLTRSLEKKASELLEAIPKPFLSLHLRFEPDMVAYSQCQYSGLSSASIKTIEAAQGDRKPWTGELARIWRKRGKCPLTPNETAFILQALSIPTSTNIYLAAGDGLMEIEGLTSVYTNVVTKSSLLTGEDFTSMHGNTKAALDYHVSINSDSYVATYFGNMDKMVAAMRAFKGLYKTLFLSRRAFADFTSQGLRGRDLMQALQKAHRDDFVIGRGSALPYCFCEVKL
;
A
#
# COMPACT_ATOMS: atom_id res chain seq x y z
N MET A 1 3.77 -12.27 5.19
CA MET A 1 4.61 -12.23 6.39
C MET A 1 3.68 -12.32 7.61
N GLN A 2 3.57 -13.50 8.21
CA GLN A 2 3.26 -13.76 9.62
C GLN A 2 3.37 -15.24 9.96
N PRO A 3 3.96 -15.59 11.11
CA PRO A 3 4.00 -16.96 11.60
C PRO A 3 3.50 -17.09 13.05
N TRP A 4 2.97 -18.27 13.37
CA TRP A 4 2.61 -18.78 14.70
C TRP A 4 2.39 -20.29 14.58
N PHE A 5 2.61 -21.19 15.54
CA PHE A 5 3.20 -21.21 16.88
C PHE A 5 3.18 -22.67 17.38
N CYS A 6 4.07 -23.01 18.33
CA CYS A 6 4.06 -24.16 19.29
C CYS A 6 3.49 -25.50 18.79
N GLN A 7 4.27 -26.53 18.48
CA GLN A 7 5.28 -27.17 19.35
C GLN A 7 6.55 -27.60 18.59
N SER A 8 6.79 -27.08 17.39
CA SER A 8 7.86 -27.57 16.51
C SER A 8 8.76 -26.51 15.87
N LEU A 9 8.45 -25.21 15.97
CA LEU A 9 9.34 -24.13 15.51
C LEU A 9 10.04 -23.45 16.68
N LYS A 10 11.38 -23.43 16.67
CA LYS A 10 12.16 -22.68 17.66
C LYS A 10 12.60 -21.29 17.18
N TRP A 11 12.63 -21.02 15.87
CA TRP A 11 13.28 -19.81 15.31
C TRP A 11 12.64 -19.33 13.99
N LEU A 12 12.52 -18.01 13.81
CA LEU A 12 12.14 -17.36 12.55
C LEU A 12 13.14 -16.25 12.19
N HIS A 13 13.71 -16.32 10.99
CA HIS A 13 14.51 -15.24 10.40
C HIS A 13 13.66 -14.42 9.41
N ILE A 14 13.58 -13.11 9.60
CA ILE A 14 12.86 -12.19 8.71
C ILE A 14 13.86 -11.23 8.08
N GLY A 15 13.91 -11.19 6.75
CA GLY A 15 14.63 -10.16 5.99
C GLY A 15 13.92 -8.80 6.07
N MET A 16 13.84 -8.20 7.25
CA MET A 16 13.32 -6.85 7.43
C MET A 16 14.35 -5.81 6.99
N SER A 17 13.88 -4.79 6.28
CA SER A 17 14.69 -3.64 5.86
C SER A 17 15.13 -2.85 7.11
N ARG A 18 16.39 -3.02 7.53
CA ARG A 18 16.97 -2.42 8.74
C ARG A 18 17.10 -0.90 8.66
N ASP A 19 17.07 -0.35 7.45
CA ASP A 19 17.02 1.07 7.12
C ASP A 19 15.65 1.70 7.38
N VAL A 20 14.57 0.91 7.30
CA VAL A 20 13.20 1.40 7.47
C VAL A 20 12.64 1.09 8.85
N PHE A 21 12.78 -0.15 9.34
CA PHE A 21 12.11 -0.62 10.54
C PHE A 21 13.07 -0.85 11.72
N ASP A 22 12.60 -0.55 12.92
CA ASP A 22 13.32 -0.85 14.17
C ASP A 22 13.21 -2.35 14.48
N VAL A 23 14.22 -3.11 14.06
CA VAL A 23 14.27 -4.58 14.22
C VAL A 23 14.35 -5.00 15.69
N GLU A 24 15.04 -4.23 16.54
CA GLU A 24 15.15 -4.56 17.97
C GLU A 24 13.81 -4.38 18.68
N TYR A 25 13.14 -3.26 18.40
CA TYR A 25 11.79 -3.03 18.88
C TYR A 25 10.84 -4.13 18.41
N PHE A 26 10.92 -4.54 17.14
CA PHE A 26 10.09 -5.62 16.60
C PHE A 26 10.33 -6.94 17.36
N ILE A 27 11.59 -7.35 17.56
CA ILE A 27 11.91 -8.59 18.30
C ILE A 27 11.36 -8.54 19.72
N HIS A 28 11.55 -7.40 20.40
CA HIS A 28 11.05 -7.20 21.75
C HIS A 28 9.51 -7.28 21.82
N GLN A 29 8.80 -6.59 20.92
CA GLN A 29 7.34 -6.57 20.88
C GLN A 29 6.70 -7.90 20.47
N MET A 30 7.47 -8.78 19.83
CA MET A 30 7.04 -10.12 19.46
C MET A 30 7.34 -11.16 20.55
N ASN A 31 8.02 -10.78 21.65
CA ASN A 31 8.24 -11.68 22.78
C ASN A 31 6.92 -12.10 23.44
N GLY A 32 6.83 -13.36 23.88
CA GLY A 32 5.56 -13.98 24.34
C GLY A 32 4.61 -14.35 23.20
N PHE A 33 4.80 -13.75 22.03
CA PHE A 33 4.35 -14.25 20.75
C PHE A 33 5.48 -15.13 20.18
N ILE A 34 5.97 -14.89 18.98
CA ILE A 34 6.96 -15.79 18.36
C ILE A 34 8.39 -15.45 18.74
N LYS A 35 9.27 -16.46 18.74
CA LYS A 35 10.71 -16.23 18.84
C LYS A 35 11.29 -15.78 17.50
N VAL A 36 11.57 -14.49 17.39
CA VAL A 36 12.23 -13.87 16.24
C VAL A 36 13.72 -13.73 16.52
N VAL A 37 14.56 -14.07 15.55
CA VAL A 37 16.02 -13.88 15.65
C VAL A 37 16.58 -13.10 14.48
N LYS A 38 17.63 -12.33 14.78
CA LYS A 38 18.40 -11.59 13.78
C LYS A 38 19.28 -12.48 12.93
N GLU A 39 19.85 -13.51 13.53
CA GLU A 39 20.79 -14.43 12.93
C GLU A 39 20.41 -15.85 13.31
N LEU A 40 20.67 -16.78 12.39
CA LEU A 40 20.43 -18.19 12.66
C LEU A 40 21.40 -18.67 13.75
N PRO A 41 20.94 -19.48 14.72
CA PRO A 41 21.84 -20.16 15.65
C PRO A 41 22.90 -20.96 14.89
N SER A 42 24.10 -21.09 15.47
CA SER A 42 25.24 -21.79 14.86
C SER A 42 24.91 -23.21 14.38
N GLU A 43 24.00 -23.90 15.06
CA GLU A 43 23.49 -25.23 14.70
C GLU A 43 22.80 -25.30 13.33
N PHE A 44 22.18 -24.18 12.90
CA PHE A 44 21.44 -24.07 11.64
C PHE A 44 22.18 -23.23 10.59
N ALA A 45 23.15 -22.40 11.00
CA ALA A 45 23.89 -21.51 10.10
C ALA A 45 24.66 -22.26 9.00
N SER A 46 25.08 -23.50 9.26
CA SER A 46 25.79 -24.36 8.30
C SER A 46 24.90 -25.34 7.55
N LYS A 47 23.58 -25.32 7.79
CA LYS A 47 22.62 -26.24 7.19
C LYS A 47 21.74 -25.50 6.18
N GLU A 48 21.39 -26.17 5.09
CA GLU A 48 20.37 -25.69 4.18
C GLU A 48 18.97 -26.05 4.70
N PRO A 49 18.02 -25.11 4.73
CA PRO A 49 16.64 -25.40 5.11
C PRO A 49 15.97 -26.24 4.02
N PHE A 50 15.05 -27.12 4.44
CA PHE A 50 14.19 -27.82 3.49
C PHE A 50 13.27 -26.81 2.79
N GLN A 51 13.32 -26.78 1.46
CA GLN A 51 12.60 -25.78 0.66
C GLN A 51 11.16 -26.23 0.41
N VAL A 52 10.20 -25.39 0.81
CA VAL A 52 8.77 -25.58 0.59
C VAL A 52 8.30 -24.62 -0.50
N ASP A 53 8.08 -25.14 -1.71
CA ASP A 53 7.55 -24.37 -2.84
C ASP A 53 6.04 -24.13 -2.69
N CYS A 54 5.71 -22.86 -2.47
CA CYS A 54 4.34 -22.37 -2.32
C CYS A 54 3.80 -21.72 -3.61
N SER A 55 4.59 -21.65 -4.68
CA SER A 55 4.23 -20.94 -5.92
C SER A 55 3.10 -21.62 -6.70
N LYS A 56 3.00 -22.95 -6.59
CA LYS A 56 2.07 -23.78 -7.37
C LYS A 56 0.64 -23.83 -6.82
N ARG A 57 0.37 -23.26 -5.64
CA ARG A 57 -0.89 -23.48 -4.90
C ARG A 57 -1.84 -22.26 -4.93
N LYS A 58 -2.14 -21.75 -6.13
CA LYS A 58 -3.09 -20.63 -6.33
C LYS A 58 -4.49 -21.01 -5.79
N GLY A 59 -4.97 -20.31 -4.76
CA GLY A 59 -6.39 -20.29 -4.34
C GLY A 59 -6.78 -21.13 -3.11
N GLN A 60 -5.95 -22.11 -2.72
CA GLN A 60 -6.22 -23.02 -1.59
C GLN A 60 -4.95 -23.34 -0.78
N PHE A 61 -3.98 -22.42 -0.71
CA PHE A 61 -2.82 -22.61 0.16
C PHE A 61 -3.23 -22.54 1.64
N ASP A 62 -3.36 -23.72 2.26
CA ASP A 62 -3.52 -23.87 3.70
C ASP A 62 -2.16 -24.19 4.33
N TYR A 63 -1.76 -23.40 5.32
CA TYR A 63 -0.53 -23.63 6.09
C TYR A 63 -0.56 -25.00 6.77
N VAL A 64 -1.72 -25.41 7.29
CA VAL A 64 -1.90 -26.65 8.03
C VAL A 64 -1.66 -27.86 7.14
N GLU A 65 -2.12 -27.83 5.90
CA GLU A 65 -1.97 -28.95 4.97
C GLU A 65 -0.67 -28.90 4.18
N SER A 66 -0.14 -27.69 3.93
CA SER A 66 0.97 -27.50 2.97
C SER A 66 2.34 -27.32 3.64
N VAL A 67 2.39 -26.71 4.82
CA VAL A 67 3.65 -26.30 5.48
C VAL A 67 3.90 -27.09 6.75
N LEU A 68 2.86 -27.29 7.55
CA LEU A 68 2.98 -27.97 8.83
C LEU A 68 3.56 -29.39 8.73
N PRO A 69 3.21 -30.23 7.73
CA PRO A 69 3.81 -31.56 7.61
C PRO A 69 5.33 -31.50 7.39
N SER A 70 5.78 -30.72 6.40
CA SER A 70 7.22 -30.53 6.13
C SER A 70 7.96 -29.92 7.31
N LEU A 71 7.29 -29.04 8.06
CA LEU A 71 7.86 -28.48 9.26
C LEU A 71 8.03 -29.51 10.38
N LEU A 72 7.02 -30.35 10.62
CA LEU A 72 7.07 -31.39 11.64
C LEU A 72 8.12 -32.45 11.32
N GLU A 73 8.32 -32.73 10.03
CA GLU A 73 9.32 -33.64 9.51
C GLU A 73 10.73 -33.05 9.59
N HIS A 74 10.97 -31.90 8.94
CA HIS A 74 12.32 -31.38 8.74
C HIS A 74 12.80 -30.40 9.82
N ARG A 75 11.90 -29.82 10.62
CA ARG A 75 12.15 -28.86 11.72
C ARG A 75 12.81 -27.53 11.33
N TYR A 76 13.49 -27.48 10.19
CA TYR A 76 14.11 -26.30 9.61
C TYR A 76 13.74 -26.22 8.13
N ILE A 77 12.83 -25.29 7.83
CA ILE A 77 12.25 -25.12 6.50
C ILE A 77 12.38 -23.68 6.01
N SER A 78 12.38 -23.52 4.71
CA SER A 78 12.32 -22.24 4.00
C SER A 78 11.10 -22.25 3.10
N ILE A 79 10.33 -21.17 3.09
CA ILE A 79 9.05 -21.10 2.38
C ILE A 79 9.17 -20.09 1.25
N THR A 80 8.97 -20.53 0.01
CA THR A 80 9.16 -19.69 -1.18
C THR A 80 8.00 -19.86 -2.17
N PRO A 81 7.27 -18.79 -2.56
CA PRO A 81 7.35 -17.44 -2.04
C PRO A 81 6.66 -17.33 -0.66
N ALA A 82 7.13 -16.40 0.19
CA ALA A 82 6.51 -16.11 1.49
C ALA A 82 5.13 -15.40 1.40
N MET A 83 4.51 -15.35 0.21
CA MET A 83 3.35 -14.52 -0.12
C MET A 83 2.18 -15.38 -0.59
N SER A 84 0.96 -15.02 -0.14
CA SER A 84 -0.35 -15.61 -0.47
C SER A 84 -0.76 -16.85 0.36
N GLN A 85 -0.81 -16.70 1.69
CA GLN A 85 -1.47 -17.68 2.55
C GLN A 85 -2.92 -17.28 2.82
N ARG A 86 -3.84 -18.26 2.84
CA ARG A 86 -5.19 -18.06 3.39
C ARG A 86 -5.08 -17.73 4.88
N ARG A 87 -5.72 -16.63 5.30
CA ARG A 87 -5.65 -16.11 6.69
C ARG A 87 -6.90 -16.43 7.51
N ASP A 88 -7.98 -16.83 6.84
CA ASP A 88 -9.28 -17.19 7.43
C ASP A 88 -9.16 -18.37 8.41
N ARG A 89 -8.28 -19.34 8.11
CA ARG A 89 -8.06 -20.55 8.91
C ARG A 89 -6.92 -20.48 9.91
N TYR A 90 -6.32 -19.30 10.11
CA TYR A 90 -5.27 -19.17 11.11
C TYR A 90 -5.84 -19.49 12.51
N PRO A 91 -5.17 -20.33 13.31
CA PRO A 91 -5.57 -20.55 14.69
C PRO A 91 -5.52 -19.23 15.47
N GLN A 92 -6.22 -19.15 16.61
CA GLN A 92 -6.42 -17.86 17.30
C GLN A 92 -5.11 -17.20 17.73
N ASN A 93 -4.18 -18.04 18.21
CA ASN A 93 -2.81 -17.64 18.45
C ASN A 93 -2.23 -17.04 17.16
N ALA A 94 -2.27 -17.74 16.01
CA ALA A 94 -1.86 -17.20 14.70
C ALA A 94 -2.38 -15.83 14.30
N LYS A 95 -3.64 -15.54 14.62
CA LYS A 95 -4.22 -14.22 14.38
C LYS A 95 -3.64 -13.17 15.32
N ALA A 96 -3.45 -13.48 16.60
CA ALA A 96 -3.06 -12.48 17.61
C ALA A 96 -1.73 -11.75 17.31
N ALA A 97 -0.73 -12.39 16.73
CA ALA A 97 0.57 -11.76 16.41
C ALA A 97 0.81 -11.67 14.94
N LEU A 98 -0.18 -12.12 14.17
CA LEU A 98 -0.49 -11.32 13.03
C LEU A 98 -0.80 -9.88 13.45
N CYS A 99 -1.77 -9.70 14.32
CA CYS A 99 -2.14 -8.36 14.74
C CYS A 99 -1.02 -7.64 15.51
N GLN A 100 -0.35 -8.30 16.46
CA GLN A 100 0.81 -7.73 17.15
C GLN A 100 1.90 -7.31 16.16
N ALA A 101 2.30 -8.18 15.22
CA ALA A 101 3.33 -7.83 14.23
C ALA A 101 2.90 -6.63 13.39
N CYS A 102 1.69 -6.65 12.82
CA CYS A 102 1.26 -5.65 11.86
C CYS A 102 0.93 -4.28 12.46
N TYR A 103 0.38 -4.24 13.68
CA TYR A 103 -0.20 -3.01 14.23
C TYR A 103 0.56 -2.44 15.44
N ASN A 104 1.31 -3.27 16.17
CA ASN A 104 1.99 -2.85 17.40
C ASN A 104 3.53 -2.94 17.30
N ALA A 105 4.06 -3.97 16.64
CA ALA A 105 5.50 -4.24 16.61
C ALA A 105 6.24 -3.59 15.42
N LEU A 106 5.56 -3.41 14.28
CA LEU A 106 6.16 -2.74 13.13
C LEU A 106 6.18 -1.22 13.34
N ARG A 107 7.39 -0.70 13.54
CA ARG A 107 7.67 0.73 13.74
C ARG A 107 8.87 1.16 12.90
N LEU A 108 8.86 2.40 12.42
CA LEU A 108 10.01 2.99 11.74
C LEU A 108 11.21 3.10 12.69
N THR A 109 12.42 3.15 12.12
CA THR A 109 13.61 3.50 12.92
C THR A 109 13.43 4.88 13.56
N ARG A 110 14.03 5.09 14.74
CA ARG A 110 13.88 6.36 15.49
C ARG A 110 14.25 7.59 14.66
N SER A 111 15.32 7.50 13.86
CA SER A 111 15.76 8.59 12.99
C SER A 111 14.73 8.90 11.91
N LEU A 112 14.17 7.87 11.28
CA LEU A 112 13.17 8.02 10.21
C LEU A 112 11.82 8.49 10.74
N GLU A 113 11.41 8.00 11.91
CA GLU A 113 10.18 8.45 12.57
C GLU A 113 10.27 9.91 13.02
N LYS A 114 11.44 10.34 13.52
CA LYS A 114 11.68 11.75 13.85
C LYS A 114 11.51 12.64 12.62
N LYS A 115 12.17 12.29 11.50
CA LYS A 115 12.02 13.01 10.22
C LYS A 115 10.57 13.00 9.71
N ALA A 116 9.88 11.88 9.84
CA ALA A 116 8.49 11.76 9.46
C ALA A 116 7.55 12.63 10.32
N SER A 117 7.87 12.77 11.61
CA SER A 117 7.14 13.63 12.54
C SER A 117 7.39 15.10 12.21
N GLU A 118 8.63 15.50 11.95
CA GLU A 118 8.97 16.86 11.49
C GLU A 118 8.24 17.21 10.19
N LEU A 119 8.21 16.29 9.23
CA LEU A 119 7.42 16.44 8.00
C LEU A 119 5.92 16.57 8.30
N LEU A 120 5.39 15.74 9.19
CA LEU A 120 3.98 15.79 9.56
C LEU A 120 3.60 17.15 10.15
N GLU A 121 4.41 17.69 11.06
CA GLU A 121 4.17 18.99 11.70
C GLU A 121 4.30 20.17 10.73
N ALA A 122 5.18 20.06 9.73
CA ALA A 122 5.36 21.10 8.72
C ALA A 122 4.17 21.25 7.75
N ILE A 123 3.28 20.26 7.65
CA ILE A 123 2.12 20.29 6.73
C ILE A 123 0.99 21.14 7.34
N PRO A 124 0.50 22.19 6.64
CA PRO A 124 -0.63 23.00 7.11
C PRO A 124 -1.89 22.17 7.42
N LYS A 125 -2.42 22.28 8.64
CA LYS A 125 -3.60 21.53 9.11
C LYS A 125 -4.90 22.34 8.96
N PRO A 126 -6.06 21.68 8.77
CA PRO A 126 -6.22 20.26 8.43
C PRO A 126 -5.77 19.98 6.99
N PHE A 127 -5.43 18.73 6.69
CA PHE A 127 -4.97 18.32 5.36
C PHE A 127 -5.48 16.95 4.90
N LEU A 128 -5.53 16.79 3.59
CA LEU A 128 -5.80 15.53 2.91
C LEU A 128 -4.49 14.93 2.42
N SER A 129 -4.20 13.69 2.80
CA SER A 129 -3.10 12.92 2.21
C SER A 129 -3.59 12.21 0.96
N LEU A 130 -3.06 12.59 -0.20
CA LEU A 130 -3.38 12.01 -1.51
C LEU A 130 -2.25 11.09 -1.96
N HIS A 131 -2.50 9.78 -2.02
CA HIS A 131 -1.60 8.84 -2.66
C HIS A 131 -1.92 8.70 -4.14
N LEU A 132 -1.06 9.30 -4.99
CA LEU A 132 -1.28 9.41 -6.43
C LEU A 132 -0.28 8.53 -7.19
N ARG A 133 -0.78 7.43 -7.75
CA ARG A 133 0.04 6.42 -8.45
C ARG A 133 -0.06 6.56 -9.98
N PHE A 134 0.51 7.63 -10.53
CA PHE A 134 0.59 7.89 -11.97
C PHE A 134 2.04 8.06 -12.45
N GLU A 135 2.86 7.04 -12.22
CA GLU A 135 4.27 6.98 -12.60
C GLU A 135 4.49 6.08 -13.84
N PRO A 136 5.59 6.27 -14.60
CA PRO A 136 5.88 5.54 -15.83
C PRO A 136 5.86 4.02 -15.66
N ASP A 137 6.45 3.51 -14.57
CA ASP A 137 6.51 2.08 -14.26
C ASP A 137 5.11 1.50 -14.04
N MET A 138 4.23 2.24 -13.36
CA MET A 138 2.86 1.82 -13.12
C MET A 138 2.03 1.82 -14.40
N VAL A 139 2.17 2.86 -15.24
CA VAL A 139 1.48 2.95 -16.53
C VAL A 139 1.94 1.83 -17.47
N ALA A 140 3.26 1.64 -17.61
CA ALA A 140 3.86 0.55 -18.38
C ALA A 140 3.41 -0.83 -17.90
N TYR A 141 3.49 -1.09 -16.59
CA TYR A 141 3.05 -2.35 -15.97
C TYR A 141 1.56 -2.63 -16.24
N SER A 142 0.72 -1.58 -16.20
CA SER A 142 -0.72 -1.71 -16.45
C SER A 142 -1.08 -1.85 -17.94
N GLN A 143 -0.12 -1.70 -18.86
CA GLN A 143 -0.32 -1.75 -20.32
C GLN A 143 -1.42 -0.79 -20.80
N CYS A 144 -1.54 0.37 -20.16
CA CYS A 144 -2.58 1.34 -20.45
C CYS A 144 -2.12 2.42 -21.40
N GLN A 145 -2.99 2.77 -22.35
CA GLN A 145 -2.79 3.88 -23.27
C GLN A 145 -3.60 5.10 -22.80
N TYR A 146 -3.01 6.28 -22.92
CA TYR A 146 -3.64 7.56 -22.62
C TYR A 146 -3.47 8.50 -23.82
N SER A 147 -4.52 9.21 -24.16
CA SER A 147 -4.47 10.32 -25.13
C SER A 147 -4.09 11.61 -24.42
N GLY A 148 -3.27 12.44 -25.07
CA GLY A 148 -2.98 13.79 -24.58
C GLY A 148 -1.94 13.88 -23.47
N LEU A 149 -1.12 12.84 -23.27
CA LEU A 149 0.08 12.96 -22.44
C LEU A 149 1.14 13.81 -23.15
N SER A 150 1.98 14.50 -22.38
CA SER A 150 3.13 15.20 -22.92
C SER A 150 4.12 14.25 -23.59
N SER A 151 4.90 14.77 -24.54
CA SER A 151 5.95 13.99 -25.22
C SER A 151 7.01 13.47 -24.24
N ALA A 152 7.27 14.19 -23.15
CA ALA A 152 8.15 13.76 -22.08
C ALA A 152 7.59 12.54 -21.31
N SER A 153 6.31 12.60 -20.91
CA SER A 153 5.63 11.48 -20.26
C SER A 153 5.60 10.24 -21.15
N ILE A 154 5.31 10.39 -22.45
CA ILE A 154 5.32 9.26 -23.40
C ILE A 154 6.70 8.59 -23.44
N LYS A 155 7.78 9.37 -23.57
CA LYS A 155 9.15 8.83 -23.61
C LYS A 155 9.53 8.07 -22.33
N THR A 156 9.13 8.58 -21.17
CA THR A 156 9.43 7.90 -19.90
C THR A 156 8.64 6.61 -19.73
N ILE A 157 7.39 6.56 -20.20
CA ILE A 157 6.57 5.33 -20.23
C ILE A 157 7.21 4.29 -21.16
N GLU A 158 7.62 4.69 -22.35
CA GLU A 158 8.30 3.82 -23.33
C GLU A 158 9.60 3.23 -22.75
N ALA A 159 10.39 4.04 -22.03
CA ALA A 159 11.59 3.58 -21.35
C ALA A 159 11.30 2.55 -20.23
N ALA A 160 10.15 2.66 -19.55
CA ALA A 160 9.74 1.74 -18.48
C ALA A 160 9.01 0.48 -19.00
N GLN A 161 8.77 0.40 -20.32
CA GLN A 161 7.84 -0.55 -20.92
C GLN A 161 8.34 -1.99 -20.94
N GLY A 162 9.65 -2.17 -21.16
CA GLY A 162 10.23 -3.49 -21.44
C GLY A 162 9.45 -4.21 -22.56
N ASP A 163 9.13 -5.49 -22.37
CA ASP A 163 8.40 -6.29 -23.35
C ASP A 163 6.87 -6.06 -23.37
N ARG A 164 6.35 -5.18 -22.49
CA ARG A 164 4.90 -5.03 -22.26
C ARG A 164 4.28 -4.00 -23.20
N LYS A 165 3.78 -4.45 -24.35
CA LYS A 165 3.06 -3.54 -25.28
C LYS A 165 1.72 -3.06 -24.69
N PRO A 166 1.28 -1.81 -24.92
CA PRO A 166 0.02 -1.31 -24.41
C PRO A 166 -1.13 -2.00 -25.13
N TRP A 167 -2.25 -2.16 -24.45
CA TRP A 167 -3.49 -2.53 -25.12
C TRP A 167 -3.94 -1.36 -26.01
N THR A 168 -4.50 -1.67 -27.18
CA THR A 168 -5.00 -0.68 -28.15
C THR A 168 -6.45 -0.97 -28.53
N GLY A 169 -7.11 0.04 -29.11
CA GLY A 169 -8.49 -0.06 -29.60
C GLY A 169 -9.48 -0.54 -28.53
N GLU A 170 -10.33 -1.50 -28.89
CA GLU A 170 -11.37 -2.01 -28.00
C GLU A 170 -10.80 -2.72 -26.75
N LEU A 171 -9.66 -3.39 -26.86
CA LEU A 171 -9.01 -4.03 -25.72
C LEU A 171 -8.58 -3.00 -24.67
N ALA A 172 -8.03 -1.85 -25.10
CA ALA A 172 -7.66 -0.76 -24.20
C ALA A 172 -8.88 -0.25 -23.42
N ARG A 173 -10.01 -0.09 -24.12
CA ARG A 173 -11.28 0.37 -23.52
C ARG A 173 -11.80 -0.62 -22.49
N ILE A 174 -11.86 -1.91 -22.82
CA ILE A 174 -12.28 -2.97 -21.90
C ILE A 174 -11.34 -3.04 -20.69
N TRP A 175 -10.04 -2.92 -20.91
CA TRP A 175 -9.04 -2.96 -19.85
C TRP A 175 -9.19 -1.80 -18.86
N ARG A 176 -9.41 -0.59 -19.37
CA ARG A 176 -9.68 0.62 -18.57
C ARG A 176 -10.98 0.49 -17.78
N LYS A 177 -12.07 0.01 -18.40
CA LYS A 177 -13.37 -0.27 -17.75
C LYS A 177 -13.28 -1.32 -16.63
N ARG A 178 -12.33 -2.25 -16.71
CA ARG A 178 -12.03 -3.18 -15.61
C ARG A 178 -11.28 -2.53 -14.42
N GLY A 179 -11.05 -1.22 -14.46
CA GLY A 179 -10.32 -0.47 -13.43
C GLY A 179 -8.84 -0.86 -13.35
N LYS A 180 -8.24 -1.32 -14.46
CA LYS A 180 -6.83 -1.76 -14.49
C LYS A 180 -5.85 -0.61 -14.64
N CYS A 181 -6.25 0.44 -15.35
CA CYS A 181 -5.44 1.63 -15.57
C CYS A 181 -5.43 2.55 -14.36
N PRO A 182 -4.31 3.19 -13.99
CA PRO A 182 -4.30 4.27 -13.00
C PRO A 182 -5.11 5.49 -13.49
N LEU A 183 -5.46 6.39 -12.56
CA LEU A 183 -6.07 7.68 -12.91
C LEU A 183 -4.97 8.68 -13.22
N THR A 184 -5.18 9.52 -14.24
CA THR A 184 -4.29 10.67 -14.45
C THR A 184 -4.50 11.71 -13.33
N PRO A 185 -3.55 12.64 -13.10
CA PRO A 185 -3.74 13.73 -12.14
C PRO A 185 -4.96 14.59 -12.45
N ASN A 186 -5.24 14.85 -13.74
CA ASN A 186 -6.44 15.59 -14.18
C ASN A 186 -7.74 14.83 -13.87
N GLU A 187 -7.78 13.52 -14.15
CA GLU A 187 -8.94 12.68 -13.80
C GLU A 187 -9.15 12.62 -12.28
N THR A 188 -8.05 12.58 -11.53
CA THR A 188 -8.07 12.63 -10.06
C THR A 188 -8.67 13.94 -9.57
N ALA A 189 -8.19 15.09 -10.07
CA ALA A 189 -8.73 16.40 -9.71
C ALA A 189 -10.23 16.50 -9.97
N PHE A 190 -10.68 16.03 -11.14
CA PHE A 190 -12.10 16.00 -11.50
C PHE A 190 -12.94 15.16 -10.51
N ILE A 191 -12.44 13.98 -10.13
CA ILE A 191 -13.14 13.13 -9.15
C ILE A 191 -13.18 13.82 -7.78
N LEU A 192 -12.10 14.45 -7.32
CA LEU A 192 -12.09 15.17 -6.04
C LEU A 192 -13.13 16.32 -6.04
N GLN A 193 -13.27 17.04 -7.15
CA GLN A 193 -14.32 18.06 -7.33
C GLN A 193 -15.73 17.44 -7.32
N ALA A 194 -15.93 16.30 -7.98
CA ALA A 194 -17.20 15.57 -7.95
C ALA A 194 -17.59 15.12 -6.52
N LEU A 195 -16.60 14.83 -5.69
CA LEU A 195 -16.77 14.51 -4.26
C LEU A 195 -16.93 15.75 -3.37
N SER A 196 -16.99 16.94 -3.96
CA SER A 196 -17.12 18.22 -3.26
C SER A 196 -15.96 18.52 -2.30
N ILE A 197 -14.74 18.05 -2.63
CA ILE A 197 -13.53 18.41 -1.89
C ILE A 197 -13.12 19.84 -2.32
N PRO A 198 -13.11 20.83 -1.40
CA PRO A 198 -12.82 22.22 -1.74
C PRO A 198 -11.44 22.38 -2.38
N THR A 199 -11.33 23.23 -3.40
CA THR A 199 -10.06 23.50 -4.10
C THR A 199 -9.01 24.18 -3.21
N SER A 200 -9.44 24.80 -2.11
CA SER A 200 -8.57 25.36 -1.06
C SER A 200 -8.03 24.34 -0.06
N THR A 201 -8.38 23.05 -0.19
CA THR A 201 -7.91 21.98 0.71
C THR A 201 -6.39 21.87 0.65
N ASN A 202 -5.73 21.85 1.81
CA ASN A 202 -4.31 21.50 1.90
C ASN A 202 -4.14 20.02 1.55
N ILE A 203 -3.34 19.72 0.53
CA ILE A 203 -3.08 18.35 0.08
C ILE A 203 -1.61 18.03 0.31
N TYR A 204 -1.35 17.00 1.11
CA TYR A 204 -0.05 16.33 1.10
C TYR A 204 -0.04 15.27 -0.01
N LEU A 205 0.86 15.42 -0.97
CA LEU A 205 0.99 14.50 -2.09
C LEU A 205 2.01 13.39 -1.78
N ALA A 206 1.49 12.21 -1.44
CA ALA A 206 2.25 10.98 -1.35
C ALA A 206 2.42 10.37 -2.75
N ALA A 207 3.52 10.70 -3.44
CA ALA A 207 3.83 10.16 -4.76
C ALA A 207 5.33 9.92 -4.91
N GLY A 208 5.72 9.01 -5.82
CA GLY A 208 7.13 8.81 -6.17
C GLY A 208 7.73 10.01 -6.92
N ASP A 209 9.06 10.05 -7.00
CA ASP A 209 9.79 11.12 -7.72
C ASP A 209 9.49 11.14 -9.24
N GLY A 210 8.91 10.06 -9.79
CA GLY A 210 8.55 9.91 -11.20
C GLY A 210 7.10 10.25 -11.53
N LEU A 211 6.38 10.99 -10.69
CA LEU A 211 5.00 11.38 -10.98
C LEU A 211 4.92 12.23 -12.25
N MET A 212 4.05 11.84 -13.18
CA MET A 212 3.84 12.55 -14.44
C MET A 212 2.59 13.44 -14.40
N GLU A 213 2.56 14.49 -15.23
CA GLU A 213 1.39 15.34 -15.50
C GLU A 213 0.76 15.99 -14.25
N ILE A 214 1.59 16.34 -13.26
CA ILE A 214 1.14 16.89 -11.97
C ILE A 214 0.30 18.17 -12.13
N GLU A 215 0.51 18.93 -13.20
CA GLU A 215 -0.22 20.13 -13.58
C GLU A 215 -1.73 19.88 -13.70
N GLY A 216 -2.13 18.65 -14.07
CA GLY A 216 -3.54 18.26 -14.09
C GLY A 216 -4.21 18.29 -12.72
N LEU A 217 -3.44 18.16 -11.63
CA LEU A 217 -3.92 18.33 -10.26
C LEU A 217 -3.71 19.75 -9.76
N THR A 218 -2.51 20.30 -9.92
CA THR A 218 -2.11 21.58 -9.29
C THR A 218 -2.74 22.81 -9.94
N SER A 219 -3.24 22.70 -11.17
CA SER A 219 -4.08 23.74 -11.80
C SER A 219 -5.44 23.91 -11.12
N VAL A 220 -5.91 22.91 -10.38
CA VAL A 220 -7.20 22.92 -9.67
C VAL A 220 -7.01 23.08 -8.16
N TYR A 221 -6.06 22.33 -7.58
CA TYR A 221 -5.73 22.36 -6.16
C TYR A 221 -4.39 23.06 -5.97
N THR A 222 -4.40 24.29 -5.48
CA THR A 222 -3.20 25.12 -5.39
C THR A 222 -2.38 24.86 -4.12
N ASN A 223 -3.01 24.33 -3.07
CA ASN A 223 -2.38 24.10 -1.77
C ASN A 223 -1.80 22.68 -1.68
N VAL A 224 -1.00 22.27 -2.67
CA VAL A 224 -0.37 20.95 -2.73
C VAL A 224 1.07 21.03 -2.24
N VAL A 225 1.40 20.26 -1.22
CA VAL A 225 2.74 20.13 -0.66
C VAL A 225 3.28 18.71 -0.84
N THR A 226 4.58 18.59 -1.09
CA THR A 226 5.29 17.31 -1.22
C THR A 226 6.35 17.19 -0.14
N LYS A 227 6.80 15.96 0.14
CA LYS A 227 7.98 15.72 0.99
C LYS A 227 9.21 16.53 0.56
N SER A 228 9.46 16.65 -0.74
CA SER A 228 10.61 17.41 -1.27
C SER A 228 10.48 18.92 -1.12
N SER A 229 9.25 19.45 -0.99
CA SER A 229 9.02 20.87 -0.73
C SER A 229 9.19 21.24 0.76
N LEU A 230 9.02 20.27 1.67
CA LEU A 230 9.02 20.49 3.12
C LEU A 230 10.30 20.02 3.81
N LEU A 231 10.98 19.02 3.25
CA LEU A 231 12.27 18.56 3.75
C LEU A 231 13.37 18.99 2.78
N THR A 232 14.25 19.87 3.25
CA THR A 232 15.42 20.36 2.50
C THR A 232 16.70 19.95 3.22
N GLY A 233 17.72 19.52 2.47
CA GLY A 233 19.06 19.20 3.00
C GLY A 233 19.66 17.92 2.41
N GLU A 234 20.99 17.76 2.57
CA GLU A 234 21.75 16.58 2.12
C GLU A 234 21.20 15.26 2.73
N ASP A 235 20.65 15.39 3.92
CA ASP A 235 20.01 14.34 4.70
C ASP A 235 18.72 13.78 4.08
N PHE A 236 18.08 14.53 3.18
CA PHE A 236 16.89 14.09 2.43
C PHE A 236 17.28 13.62 1.02
N THR A 237 18.27 14.26 0.38
CA THR A 237 18.74 13.85 -0.95
C THR A 237 19.43 12.50 -0.94
N SER A 238 20.08 12.14 0.16
CA SER A 238 20.69 10.82 0.38
C SER A 238 19.68 9.70 0.68
N MET A 239 18.39 10.01 0.88
CA MET A 239 17.37 9.00 1.18
C MET A 239 17.01 8.16 -0.05
N HIS A 240 17.06 6.83 0.12
CA HIS A 240 16.60 5.88 -0.88
C HIS A 240 15.06 5.83 -0.99
N GLY A 241 14.54 5.23 -2.08
CA GLY A 241 13.10 5.17 -2.36
C GLY A 241 12.25 4.56 -1.23
N ASN A 242 12.76 3.52 -0.56
CA ASN A 242 12.05 2.85 0.53
C ASN A 242 11.87 3.74 1.76
N THR A 243 12.90 4.52 2.13
CA THR A 243 12.82 5.43 3.28
C THR A 243 11.94 6.63 2.96
N LYS A 244 11.95 7.15 1.72
CA LYS A 244 10.98 8.16 1.25
C LYS A 244 9.53 7.65 1.33
N ALA A 245 9.26 6.42 0.87
CA ALA A 245 7.93 5.82 0.95
C ALA A 245 7.46 5.60 2.40
N ALA A 246 8.39 5.33 3.31
CA ALA A 246 8.09 5.23 4.73
C ALA A 246 7.68 6.57 5.37
N LEU A 247 8.26 7.69 4.92
CA LEU A 247 7.78 9.03 5.30
C LEU A 247 6.33 9.25 4.83
N ASP A 248 6.04 8.95 3.56
CA ASP A 248 4.69 9.05 3.00
C ASP A 248 3.69 8.19 3.78
N TYR A 249 4.09 6.98 4.19
CA TYR A 249 3.28 6.08 5.00
C TYR A 249 2.94 6.70 6.36
N HIS A 250 3.95 7.22 7.05
CA HIS A 250 3.77 7.84 8.37
C HIS A 250 2.85 9.06 8.31
N VAL A 251 3.01 9.94 7.31
CA VAL A 251 2.12 11.08 7.11
C VAL A 251 0.69 10.61 6.79
N SER A 252 0.55 9.62 5.90
CA SER A 252 -0.76 9.10 5.47
C SER A 252 -1.58 8.52 6.63
N ILE A 253 -0.96 7.73 7.52
CA ILE A 253 -1.67 7.12 8.67
C ILE A 253 -2.04 8.12 9.77
N ASN A 254 -1.49 9.34 9.74
CA ASN A 254 -1.74 10.40 10.71
C ASN A 254 -2.49 11.61 10.12
N SER A 255 -2.93 11.53 8.86
CA SER A 255 -3.66 12.62 8.18
C SER A 255 -5.13 12.74 8.60
N ASP A 256 -5.72 13.93 8.47
CA ASP A 256 -7.15 14.15 8.76
C ASP A 256 -8.07 13.35 7.81
N SER A 257 -7.64 13.21 6.56
CA SER A 257 -8.30 12.39 5.55
C SER A 257 -7.28 11.78 4.58
N TYR A 258 -7.58 10.59 4.09
CA TYR A 258 -6.72 9.87 3.15
C TYR A 258 -7.49 9.50 1.89
N VAL A 259 -6.92 9.80 0.73
CA VAL A 259 -7.43 9.39 -0.58
C VAL A 259 -6.32 8.69 -1.33
N ALA A 260 -6.62 7.56 -1.98
CA ALA A 260 -5.70 6.97 -2.93
C ALA A 260 -6.35 6.71 -4.30
N THR A 261 -5.55 6.88 -5.35
CA THR A 261 -5.99 6.67 -6.73
C THR A 261 -5.82 5.24 -7.20
N TYR A 262 -4.97 4.45 -6.54
CA TYR A 262 -4.70 3.06 -6.85
C TYR A 262 -4.61 2.27 -5.55
N PHE A 263 -5.30 1.12 -5.44
CA PHE A 263 -5.23 0.28 -4.25
C PHE A 263 -4.04 -0.70 -4.31
N GLY A 264 -2.87 -0.20 -3.92
CA GLY A 264 -1.61 -0.93 -3.86
C GLY A 264 -1.31 -1.55 -2.50
N ASN A 265 -0.04 -1.91 -2.27
CA ASN A 265 0.40 -2.48 -0.99
C ASN A 265 0.44 -1.44 0.13
N MET A 266 0.90 -0.23 -0.17
CA MET A 266 0.92 0.88 0.79
C MET A 266 -0.50 1.21 1.26
N ASP A 267 -1.45 1.30 0.32
CA ASP A 267 -2.85 1.66 0.59
C ASP A 267 -3.54 0.68 1.54
N LYS A 268 -3.23 -0.62 1.40
CA LYS A 268 -3.70 -1.67 2.32
C LYS A 268 -3.18 -1.43 3.74
N MET A 269 -1.89 -1.10 3.87
CA MET A 269 -1.28 -0.82 5.17
C MET A 269 -1.84 0.46 5.78
N VAL A 270 -1.98 1.52 4.98
CA VAL A 270 -2.50 2.81 5.44
C VAL A 270 -3.94 2.67 5.91
N ALA A 271 -4.83 2.05 5.13
CA ALA A 271 -6.22 1.89 5.53
C ALA A 271 -6.37 1.03 6.79
N ALA A 272 -5.61 -0.05 6.91
CA ALA A 272 -5.64 -0.90 8.09
C ALA A 272 -5.15 -0.14 9.35
N MET A 273 -4.04 0.58 9.25
CA MET A 273 -3.51 1.37 10.37
C MET A 273 -4.39 2.57 10.74
N ARG A 274 -4.97 3.25 9.76
CA ARG A 274 -5.96 4.33 10.00
C ARG A 274 -7.20 3.79 10.71
N ALA A 275 -7.73 2.65 10.28
CA ALA A 275 -8.85 2.00 10.95
C ALA A 275 -8.50 1.59 12.40
N PHE A 276 -7.30 1.05 12.63
CA PHE A 276 -6.79 0.73 13.97
C PHE A 276 -6.71 1.96 14.87
N LYS A 277 -6.35 3.13 14.31
CA LYS A 277 -6.32 4.43 15.01
C LYS A 277 -7.69 5.12 15.13
N GLY A 278 -8.78 4.52 14.64
CA GLY A 278 -10.11 5.16 14.62
C GLY A 278 -10.27 6.27 13.58
N LEU A 279 -9.38 6.36 12.59
CA LEU A 279 -9.40 7.36 11.52
C LEU A 279 -10.13 6.83 10.28
N TYR A 280 -11.45 7.04 10.24
CA TYR A 280 -12.31 6.44 9.21
C TYR A 280 -12.50 7.27 7.94
N LYS A 281 -11.95 8.49 7.85
CA LYS A 281 -11.95 9.31 6.63
C LYS A 281 -10.89 8.78 5.66
N THR A 282 -11.19 7.65 5.02
CA THR A 282 -10.32 6.94 4.09
C THR A 282 -11.14 6.56 2.86
N LEU A 283 -10.69 6.98 1.67
CA LEU A 283 -11.40 6.75 0.41
C LEU A 283 -10.45 6.24 -0.67
N PHE A 284 -10.93 5.30 -1.47
CA PHE A 284 -10.24 4.82 -2.67
C PHE A 284 -11.03 5.24 -3.89
N LEU A 285 -10.38 5.94 -4.81
CA LEU A 285 -11.07 6.41 -6.01
C LEU A 285 -11.38 5.24 -6.94
N SER A 286 -12.64 5.15 -7.37
CA SER A 286 -13.14 4.09 -8.24
C SER A 286 -12.78 4.37 -9.69
N ARG A 287 -11.60 3.90 -10.08
CA ARG A 287 -11.08 3.95 -11.46
C ARG A 287 -12.02 3.28 -12.45
N ARG A 288 -12.67 2.20 -12.00
CA ARG A 288 -13.71 1.50 -12.75
C ARG A 288 -14.92 2.39 -12.98
N ALA A 289 -15.48 3.01 -11.93
CA ALA A 289 -16.65 3.88 -12.09
C ALA A 289 -16.35 5.04 -13.06
N PHE A 290 -15.17 5.67 -12.92
CA PHE A 290 -14.74 6.73 -13.84
C PHE A 290 -14.68 6.24 -15.29
N ALA A 291 -14.01 5.12 -15.55
CA ALA A 291 -13.90 4.55 -16.89
C ALA A 291 -15.25 4.09 -17.47
N ASP A 292 -16.10 3.49 -16.63
CA ASP A 292 -17.41 2.99 -17.04
C ASP A 292 -18.35 4.15 -17.42
N PHE A 293 -18.44 5.21 -16.61
CA PHE A 293 -19.31 6.36 -16.87
C PHE A 293 -18.83 7.20 -18.06
N THR A 294 -17.53 7.46 -18.16
CA THR A 294 -16.97 8.16 -19.33
C THR A 294 -17.19 7.36 -20.64
N SER A 295 -17.09 6.03 -20.59
CA SER A 295 -17.38 5.17 -21.75
C SER A 295 -18.84 5.18 -22.19
N GLN A 296 -19.76 5.58 -21.31
CA GLN A 296 -21.20 5.75 -21.60
C GLN A 296 -21.51 7.16 -22.12
N GLY A 297 -20.49 8.03 -22.24
CA GLY A 297 -20.66 9.39 -22.73
C GLY A 297 -21.03 10.41 -21.65
N LEU A 298 -21.05 10.03 -20.36
CA LEU A 298 -21.30 11.00 -19.29
C LEU A 298 -20.18 12.03 -19.23
N ARG A 299 -20.55 13.31 -19.08
CA ARG A 299 -19.64 14.45 -19.00
C ARG A 299 -20.15 15.49 -17.99
N GLY A 300 -19.29 16.41 -17.59
CA GLY A 300 -19.66 17.56 -16.76
C GLY A 300 -20.45 17.15 -15.51
N ARG A 301 -21.59 17.80 -15.29
CA ARG A 301 -22.44 17.61 -14.12
C ARG A 301 -22.94 16.18 -13.96
N ASP A 302 -23.36 15.52 -15.05
CA ASP A 302 -23.91 14.16 -15.00
C ASP A 302 -22.84 13.16 -14.55
N LEU A 303 -21.62 13.32 -15.06
CA LEU A 303 -20.48 12.51 -14.63
C LEU A 303 -20.14 12.77 -13.15
N MET A 304 -20.16 14.03 -12.71
CA MET A 304 -19.92 14.37 -11.30
C MET A 304 -20.94 13.71 -10.37
N GLN A 305 -22.24 13.77 -10.71
CA GLN A 305 -23.29 13.14 -9.91
C GLN A 305 -23.15 11.63 -9.85
N ALA A 306 -22.88 10.97 -10.99
CA ALA A 306 -22.66 9.53 -11.04
C ALA A 306 -21.45 9.09 -10.20
N LEU A 307 -20.34 9.83 -10.29
CA LEU A 307 -19.14 9.59 -9.48
C LEU A 307 -19.40 9.81 -8.00
N GLN A 308 -20.08 10.89 -7.63
CA GLN A 308 -20.42 11.19 -6.24
C GLN A 308 -21.25 10.06 -5.63
N LYS A 309 -22.26 9.57 -6.37
CA LYS A 309 -23.07 8.43 -5.95
C LYS A 309 -22.23 7.17 -5.77
N ALA A 310 -21.44 6.79 -6.78
CA ALA A 310 -20.63 5.57 -6.73
C ALA A 310 -19.65 5.56 -5.54
N HIS A 311 -18.92 6.66 -5.30
CA HIS A 311 -17.97 6.73 -4.20
C HIS A 311 -18.65 6.85 -2.83
N ARG A 312 -19.84 7.45 -2.75
CA ARG A 312 -20.64 7.46 -1.51
C ARG A 312 -21.07 6.04 -1.15
N ASP A 313 -21.58 5.29 -2.12
CA ASP A 313 -22.00 3.90 -1.94
C ASP A 313 -20.80 3.04 -1.49
N ASP A 314 -19.65 3.17 -2.16
CA ASP A 314 -18.39 2.48 -1.79
C ASP A 314 -17.91 2.86 -0.38
N PHE A 315 -17.98 4.15 -0.01
CA PHE A 315 -17.56 4.62 1.32
C PHE A 315 -18.46 4.09 2.43
N VAL A 316 -19.78 4.02 2.20
CA VAL A 316 -20.75 3.49 3.17
C VAL A 316 -20.54 1.99 3.37
N ILE A 317 -20.33 1.22 2.29
CA ILE A 317 -20.06 -0.22 2.34
C ILE A 317 -18.68 -0.50 2.98
N GLY A 318 -17.70 0.34 2.70
CA GLY A 318 -16.33 0.19 3.20
C GLY A 318 -16.13 0.59 4.66
N ARG A 319 -17.05 1.36 5.26
CA ARG A 319 -16.94 1.83 6.64
C ARG A 319 -16.94 0.65 7.61
N GLY A 320 -15.86 0.49 8.38
CA GLY A 320 -15.69 -0.62 9.33
C GLY A 320 -15.10 -1.91 8.72
N SER A 321 -15.00 -2.00 7.39
CA SER A 321 -14.55 -3.21 6.68
C SER A 321 -13.03 -3.32 6.53
N ALA A 322 -12.25 -2.38 7.08
CA ALA A 322 -10.80 -2.31 6.88
C ALA A 322 -10.00 -3.32 7.73
N LEU A 323 -10.63 -3.99 8.72
CA LEU A 323 -9.98 -4.93 9.63
C LEU A 323 -10.73 -6.26 9.78
N PRO A 324 -11.11 -6.98 8.71
CA PRO A 324 -11.92 -8.19 8.84
C PRO A 324 -11.18 -9.35 9.54
N TYR A 325 -9.86 -9.26 9.72
CA TYR A 325 -9.03 -10.35 10.25
C TYR A 325 -8.28 -10.01 11.55
N CYS A 326 -8.45 -8.81 12.12
CA CYS A 326 -7.73 -8.42 13.34
C CYS A 326 -8.57 -8.00 14.54
N PHE A 327 -9.89 -8.06 14.45
CA PHE A 327 -10.70 -8.06 15.65
C PHE A 327 -10.63 -9.46 16.28
N CYS A 328 -9.73 -9.60 17.26
CA CYS A 328 -9.90 -10.64 18.26
C CYS A 328 -11.21 -10.30 18.99
N GLU A 329 -12.26 -11.08 18.78
CA GLU A 329 -13.54 -10.94 19.52
C GLU A 329 -13.41 -11.28 21.01
N VAL A 330 -12.21 -11.41 21.54
CA VAL A 330 -11.95 -11.75 22.93
C VAL A 330 -11.44 -10.50 23.62
N LYS A 331 -12.31 -9.88 24.43
CA LYS A 331 -11.85 -9.03 25.54
C LYS A 331 -10.86 -9.86 26.37
N LEU A 332 -9.62 -9.38 26.51
CA LEU A 332 -8.65 -9.94 27.45
C LEU A 332 -9.22 -9.98 28.87
#